data_AF-A0AAD7NLN8-F1
#
_entry.id   AF-A0AAD7NLN8-F1
#
_cell.length_a   1.000
_cell.length_b   1.000
_cell.length_c   1.000
_cell.angle_alpha   90.00
_cell.angle_beta   90.00
_cell.angle_gamma   90.00
#
_symmetry.space_group_name_H-M   'P 1'
#
loop_
_entity.id
_entity.type
_entity.pdbx_description
1 polymer ?
#
loop_
_entity_poly.entity_id
_entity_poly.type
_entity_poly.pdbx_seq_one_letter_code
_entity_poly.pdbx_strand_id
1 'polypeptide(L)'
;MDDFYDKVGAASKLEDEARERRCSGTDTYTATFQHLADLELEGSTVTEIGACRKNWKLCVPCEEDGVLDEVVFGVQGVLTNVNLVPITVGKMDPRRAIRLTQRVEIAGLGTPTFEEALRKLESAHDQFSEHFCGQDIGKIDPQNGEFGRALACSNRVFTMRADYPTEQSTEFEAGVDPLGSLEKLSTKDLFHGPGNVVKYFRRATDPKGGGRIFDSGFPGSFKVGDLVEIQGSITIPLRSSDEAGRQQEASNAYRVDKMQS
;
A
#
# COMPACT_ATOMS: atom_id res chain seq x y z
N MET A 1 -20.09 -7.82 4.59
CA MET A 1 -20.80 -6.55 4.36
C MET A 1 -22.29 -6.90 4.26
N ASP A 2 -23.20 -6.04 4.71
CA ASP A 2 -24.62 -6.40 4.82
C ASP A 2 -25.33 -6.35 3.45
N ASP A 3 -26.41 -7.12 3.27
CA ASP A 3 -27.20 -7.17 2.02
C ASP A 3 -27.79 -5.80 1.60
N PHE A 4 -27.72 -4.81 2.50
CA PHE A 4 -28.20 -3.45 2.34
C PHE A 4 -27.14 -2.44 1.86
N TYR A 5 -25.90 -2.87 1.58
CA TYR A 5 -24.89 -1.95 1.04
C TYR A 5 -25.24 -1.55 -0.40
N ASP A 6 -25.35 -0.24 -0.65
CA ASP A 6 -25.65 0.31 -1.97
C ASP A 6 -24.43 0.18 -2.90
N LYS A 7 -24.25 -1.00 -3.48
CA LYS A 7 -23.16 -1.33 -4.41
C LYS A 7 -23.17 -0.40 -5.63
N VAL A 8 -24.36 -0.05 -6.14
CA VAL A 8 -24.50 0.75 -7.36
C VAL A 8 -24.12 2.20 -7.11
N GLY A 9 -24.63 2.80 -6.03
CA GLY A 9 -24.26 4.15 -5.62
C GLY A 9 -22.79 4.27 -5.26
N ALA A 10 -22.23 3.27 -4.56
CA ALA A 10 -20.80 3.22 -4.24
C ALA A 10 -19.93 3.11 -5.49
N ALA A 11 -20.29 2.27 -6.47
CA ALA A 11 -19.56 2.14 -7.73
C ALA A 11 -19.57 3.44 -8.55
N SER A 12 -20.71 4.11 -8.65
CA SER A 12 -20.80 5.40 -9.36
C SER A 12 -19.89 6.45 -8.72
N LYS A 13 -19.97 6.61 -7.40
CA LYS A 13 -19.12 7.56 -6.67
C LYS A 13 -17.64 7.23 -6.78
N LEU A 14 -17.30 5.95 -6.71
CA LEU A 14 -15.93 5.48 -6.83
C LEU A 14 -15.34 5.85 -8.20
N GLU A 15 -16.09 5.62 -9.28
CA GLU A 15 -15.66 5.99 -10.63
C GLU A 15 -15.50 7.51 -10.77
N ASP A 16 -16.41 8.31 -10.19
CA ASP A 16 -16.30 9.77 -10.22
C ASP A 16 -15.05 10.27 -9.48
N GLU A 17 -14.78 9.77 -8.27
CA GLU A 17 -13.59 10.12 -7.48
C GLU A 17 -12.29 9.69 -8.17
N ALA A 18 -12.28 8.52 -8.82
CA ALA A 18 -11.12 8.02 -9.53
C ALA A 18 -10.84 8.83 -10.80
N ARG A 19 -11.87 9.18 -11.58
CA ARG A 19 -11.74 10.08 -12.74
C ARG A 19 -11.26 11.47 -12.35
N GLU A 20 -11.84 12.04 -11.29
CA GLU A 20 -11.40 13.32 -10.76
C GLU A 20 -9.92 13.25 -10.38
N ARG A 21 -9.48 12.15 -9.74
CA ARG A 21 -8.07 11.98 -9.37
C ARG A 21 -7.13 11.93 -10.59
N ARG A 22 -7.54 11.28 -11.68
CA ARG A 22 -6.76 11.27 -12.94
C ARG A 22 -6.63 12.66 -13.57
N CYS A 23 -7.65 13.50 -13.43
CA CYS A 23 -7.66 14.86 -13.99
C CYS A 23 -7.00 15.91 -13.08
N SER A 24 -6.93 15.67 -11.78
CA SER A 24 -6.30 16.57 -10.80
C SER A 24 -4.82 16.24 -10.65
N GLY A 25 -3.98 16.93 -11.44
CA GLY A 25 -2.53 16.87 -11.28
C GLY A 25 -2.11 17.37 -9.90
N THR A 26 -1.33 16.54 -9.18
CA THR A 26 -0.61 16.79 -7.91
C THR A 26 -1.31 17.68 -6.88
N ASP A 27 -1.88 17.06 -5.85
CA ASP A 27 -2.30 17.75 -4.63
C ASP A 27 -1.07 18.38 -3.94
N THR A 28 -1.25 19.60 -3.41
CA THR A 28 -0.21 20.46 -2.80
C THR A 28 0.45 19.91 -1.54
N TYR A 29 0.07 18.70 -1.08
CA TYR A 29 0.51 18.10 0.18
C TYR A 29 1.14 16.70 0.03
N THR A 30 1.33 16.19 -1.19
CA THR A 30 1.72 14.79 -1.43
C THR A 30 3.01 14.64 -2.22
N ALA A 31 3.75 13.55 -1.96
CA ALA A 31 4.78 13.06 -2.88
C ALA A 31 4.17 12.90 -4.28
N THR A 32 4.94 13.14 -5.33
CA THR A 32 4.50 12.99 -6.72
C THR A 32 4.13 11.52 -6.95
N PHE A 33 2.84 11.21 -7.10
CA PHE A 33 2.37 9.88 -7.45
C PHE A 33 1.40 9.96 -8.62
N GLN A 34 1.36 8.90 -9.42
CA GLN A 34 0.45 8.77 -10.56
C GLN A 34 -0.72 7.86 -10.17
N HIS A 35 -1.88 8.07 -10.78
CA HIS A 35 -2.97 7.11 -10.65
C HIS A 35 -2.54 5.78 -11.31
N LEU A 36 -2.75 4.64 -10.64
CA LEU A 36 -2.22 3.32 -11.06
C LEU A 36 -2.62 2.94 -12.49
N ALA A 37 -3.82 3.32 -12.93
CA ALA A 37 -4.27 3.06 -14.29
C ALA A 37 -3.54 3.88 -15.37
N ASP A 38 -2.96 5.03 -15.00
CA ASP A 38 -2.20 5.88 -15.91
C ASP A 38 -0.69 5.74 -15.67
N LEU A 39 -0.28 4.72 -14.91
CA LEU A 39 1.12 4.52 -14.53
C LEU A 39 1.99 4.36 -15.78
N GLU A 40 2.96 5.26 -15.92
CA GLU A 40 3.97 5.19 -16.96
C GLU A 40 5.09 4.24 -16.53
N LEU A 41 5.19 3.14 -17.27
CA LEU A 41 6.17 2.08 -17.03
C LEU A 41 7.33 2.14 -18.05
N GLU A 42 7.32 3.13 -18.96
CA GLU A 42 8.41 3.33 -19.90
C GLU A 42 9.60 3.96 -19.18
N GLY A 43 10.79 3.37 -19.31
CA GLY A 43 12.00 3.83 -18.62
C GLY A 43 12.10 3.41 -17.16
N SER A 44 11.10 2.72 -16.60
CA SER A 44 11.22 2.12 -15.27
C SER A 44 12.18 0.93 -15.28
N THR A 45 12.88 0.75 -14.15
CA THR A 45 13.85 -0.32 -13.95
C THR A 45 13.60 -1.00 -12.61
N VAL A 46 13.77 -2.31 -12.59
CA VAL A 46 13.67 -3.12 -11.37
C VAL A 46 15.01 -3.03 -10.64
N THR A 47 14.99 -2.51 -9.41
CA THR A 47 16.19 -2.24 -8.60
C THR A 47 16.15 -3.04 -7.30
N GLU A 48 17.29 -3.65 -6.95
CA GLU A 48 17.49 -4.35 -5.67
C GLU A 48 17.65 -3.35 -4.52
N ILE A 49 16.92 -3.57 -3.43
CA ILE A 49 16.93 -2.78 -2.20
C ILE A 49 17.10 -3.69 -1.00
N GLY A 50 17.88 -3.22 -0.02
CA GLY A 50 18.16 -3.90 1.25
C GLY A 50 19.51 -4.62 1.25
N ALA A 51 20.20 -4.60 2.40
CA ALA A 51 21.57 -5.10 2.51
C ALA A 51 21.68 -6.62 2.69
N CYS A 52 20.73 -7.24 3.41
CA CYS A 52 20.78 -8.68 3.75
C CYS A 52 19.65 -9.49 3.10
N ARG A 53 18.41 -9.00 3.15
CA ARG A 53 17.29 -9.54 2.39
C ARG A 53 17.05 -8.67 1.16
N LYS A 54 17.21 -9.31 0.01
CA LYS A 54 16.96 -8.68 -1.28
C LYS A 54 15.44 -8.47 -1.44
N ASN A 55 15.03 -7.22 -1.57
CA ASN A 55 13.71 -6.85 -2.05
C ASN A 55 13.91 -6.09 -3.36
N TRP A 56 12.97 -6.18 -4.29
CA TRP A 56 13.07 -5.47 -5.55
C TRP A 56 11.90 -4.53 -5.69
N LYS A 57 12.19 -3.32 -6.15
CA LYS A 57 11.19 -2.29 -6.41
C LYS A 57 11.29 -1.78 -7.83
N LEU A 58 10.19 -1.23 -8.30
CA LEU A 58 10.16 -0.48 -9.54
C LEU A 58 10.62 0.95 -9.28
N CYS A 59 11.64 1.40 -10.01
CA CYS A 59 12.20 2.74 -9.88
C CYS A 59 12.32 3.43 -11.25
N VAL A 60 12.22 4.75 -11.26
CA VAL A 60 12.44 5.60 -12.44
C VAL A 60 13.56 6.59 -12.16
N PRO A 61 14.35 6.99 -13.17
CA PRO A 61 15.35 8.03 -12.97
C PRO A 61 14.67 9.36 -12.64
N CYS A 62 15.08 9.98 -11.54
CA CYS A 62 14.71 11.34 -11.17
C CYS A 62 15.25 12.32 -12.21
N GLU A 63 14.40 13.23 -12.69
CA GLU A 63 14.77 14.20 -13.72
C GLU A 63 15.84 15.21 -13.25
N GLU A 64 15.87 15.50 -11.95
CA GLU A 64 16.75 16.54 -11.38
C GLU A 64 18.19 16.03 -11.17
N ASP A 65 18.34 14.83 -10.57
CA ASP A 65 19.65 14.34 -10.10
C ASP A 65 20.08 13.02 -10.74
N GLY A 66 19.24 12.39 -11.57
CA GLY A 66 19.51 11.07 -12.17
C GLY A 66 19.53 9.91 -11.16
N VAL A 67 19.22 10.18 -9.89
CA VAL A 67 19.02 9.19 -8.84
C VAL A 67 17.74 8.41 -9.12
N LEU A 68 17.72 7.11 -8.83
CA LEU A 68 16.52 6.30 -9.02
C LEU A 68 15.50 6.58 -7.91
N ASP A 69 14.33 7.08 -8.30
CA ASP A 69 13.18 7.30 -7.41
C ASP A 69 12.20 6.14 -7.49
N GLU A 70 11.59 5.81 -6.36
CA GLU A 70 10.60 4.76 -6.25
C GLU A 70 9.30 5.14 -6.98
N VAL A 71 8.77 4.22 -7.79
CA VAL A 71 7.48 4.41 -8.45
C VAL A 71 6.35 4.27 -7.42
N VAL A 72 5.67 5.38 -7.14
CA VAL A 72 4.50 5.43 -6.25
C VAL A 72 3.23 5.62 -7.07
N PHE A 73 2.25 4.75 -6.83
CA PHE A 73 0.93 4.80 -7.45
C PHE A 73 -0.14 5.14 -6.42
N GLY A 74 -1.26 5.69 -6.92
CA GLY A 74 -2.51 5.86 -6.17
C GLY A 74 -3.67 5.10 -6.82
N VAL A 75 -4.54 4.51 -6.04
CA VAL A 75 -5.72 3.78 -6.54
C VAL A 75 -6.89 3.90 -5.57
N GLN A 76 -8.08 4.18 -6.08
CA GLN A 76 -9.30 4.24 -5.29
C GLN A 76 -10.01 2.89 -5.28
N GLY A 77 -10.65 2.56 -4.16
CA GLY A 77 -11.53 1.40 -4.08
C GLY A 77 -12.35 1.40 -2.80
N VAL A 78 -13.21 0.39 -2.66
CA VAL A 78 -13.99 0.15 -1.43
C VAL A 78 -13.27 -0.89 -0.58
N LEU A 79 -13.06 -0.60 0.70
CA LEU A 79 -12.45 -1.57 1.63
C LEU A 79 -13.33 -2.81 1.76
N THR A 80 -12.82 -3.97 1.38
CA THR A 80 -13.46 -5.29 1.54
C THR A 80 -12.89 -6.04 2.74
N ASN A 81 -11.62 -5.82 3.05
CA ASN A 81 -10.93 -6.42 4.18
C ASN A 81 -9.95 -5.43 4.82
N VAL A 82 -9.88 -5.44 6.14
CA VAL A 82 -9.06 -4.52 6.92
C VAL A 82 -8.42 -5.32 8.06
N ASN A 83 -7.11 -5.48 7.98
CA ASN A 83 -6.27 -6.07 9.02
C ASN A 83 -5.17 -5.07 9.38
N LEU A 84 -5.56 -4.03 10.11
CA LEU A 84 -4.63 -3.01 10.60
C LEU A 84 -4.03 -3.47 11.92
N VAL A 85 -2.88 -2.90 12.32
CA VAL A 85 -2.10 -3.46 13.45
C VAL A 85 -2.99 -3.57 14.69
N PRO A 86 -2.95 -4.71 15.40
CA PRO A 86 -3.68 -4.85 16.65
C PRO A 86 -3.28 -3.75 17.64
N ILE A 87 -4.28 -3.00 18.10
CA ILE A 87 -4.19 -1.98 19.16
C ILE A 87 -3.63 -2.58 20.46
N THR A 88 -3.76 -3.90 20.64
CA THR A 88 -3.19 -4.62 21.77
C THR A 88 -2.49 -5.88 21.27
N VAL A 89 -1.17 -5.87 21.34
CA VAL A 89 -0.38 -7.08 21.16
C VAL A 89 -0.04 -7.59 22.55
N GLY A 90 -0.52 -8.78 22.91
CA GLY A 90 -0.09 -9.44 24.14
C GLY A 90 1.41 -9.77 24.09
N LYS A 91 1.91 -10.58 25.04
CA LYS A 91 3.29 -11.09 24.97
C LYS A 91 3.49 -11.85 23.66
N MET A 92 4.20 -11.23 22.71
CA MET A 92 4.47 -11.80 21.39
C MET A 92 5.96 -12.06 21.24
N ASP A 93 6.29 -13.24 20.71
CA ASP A 93 7.66 -13.61 20.38
C ASP A 93 8.19 -12.74 19.22
N PRO A 94 9.44 -12.24 19.26
CA PRO A 94 10.04 -11.46 18.17
C PRO A 94 9.97 -12.13 16.78
N ARG A 95 10.01 -13.47 16.71
CA ARG A 95 9.86 -14.24 15.45
C ARG A 95 8.45 -14.17 14.88
N ARG A 96 7.46 -13.88 15.71
CA ARG A 96 6.09 -13.57 15.28
C ARG A 96 5.95 -12.09 14.96
N ALA A 97 6.63 -11.21 15.71
CA ALA A 97 6.61 -9.77 15.49
C ALA A 97 7.13 -9.38 14.09
N ILE A 98 8.18 -10.01 13.58
CA ILE A 98 8.67 -9.79 12.20
C ILE A 98 7.64 -10.13 11.11
N ARG A 99 6.64 -10.95 11.42
CA ARG A 99 5.57 -11.31 10.48
C ARG A 99 4.35 -10.40 10.60
N LEU A 100 4.39 -9.40 11.49
CA LEU A 100 3.30 -8.45 11.61
C LEU A 100 3.28 -7.55 10.36
N THR A 101 2.14 -7.58 9.70
CA THR A 101 1.81 -6.70 8.59
C THR A 101 0.51 -5.97 8.90
N GLN A 102 0.40 -4.77 8.35
CA GLN A 102 -0.87 -4.09 8.15
C GLN A 102 -1.32 -4.45 6.75
N ARG A 103 -2.55 -4.90 6.58
CA ARG A 103 -3.11 -5.24 5.27
C ARG A 103 -4.47 -4.60 5.10
N VAL A 104 -4.69 -4.05 3.93
CA VAL A 104 -5.99 -3.59 3.45
C VAL A 104 -6.28 -4.27 2.12
N GLU A 105 -7.55 -4.49 1.84
CA GLU A 105 -8.00 -5.02 0.57
C GLU A 105 -9.11 -4.13 0.05
N ILE A 106 -8.98 -3.71 -1.20
CA ILE A 106 -9.95 -2.84 -1.86
C ILE A 106 -10.52 -3.51 -3.10
N ALA A 107 -11.81 -3.32 -3.35
CA ALA A 107 -12.46 -3.74 -4.59
C ALA A 107 -12.95 -2.53 -5.39
N GLY A 108 -12.92 -2.67 -6.71
CA GLY A 108 -13.39 -1.65 -7.65
C GLY A 108 -14.88 -1.65 -7.91
N LEU A 109 -15.65 -2.64 -7.39
CA LEU A 109 -17.07 -2.80 -7.70
C LEU A 109 -17.38 -2.89 -9.21
N GLY A 110 -16.42 -3.38 -10.01
CA GLY A 110 -16.53 -3.48 -11.47
C GLY A 110 -16.40 -2.15 -12.21
N THR A 111 -15.84 -1.10 -11.59
CA THR A 111 -15.61 0.17 -12.25
C THR A 111 -14.52 0.06 -13.34
N PRO A 112 -14.69 0.72 -14.50
CA PRO A 112 -13.69 0.68 -15.58
C PRO A 112 -12.32 1.17 -15.14
N THR A 113 -12.26 2.25 -14.34
CA THR A 113 -10.98 2.82 -13.88
C THR A 113 -10.20 1.85 -13.00
N PHE A 114 -10.88 1.08 -12.14
CA PHE A 114 -10.22 0.09 -11.29
C PHE A 114 -9.74 -1.12 -12.09
N GLU A 115 -10.53 -1.63 -13.04
CA GLU A 115 -10.10 -2.73 -13.89
C GLU A 115 -8.88 -2.37 -14.76
N GLU A 116 -8.79 -1.13 -15.20
CA GLU A 116 -7.59 -0.63 -15.88
C GLU A 116 -6.39 -0.57 -14.94
N ALA A 117 -6.59 -0.13 -13.69
CA ALA A 117 -5.54 -0.13 -12.67
C ALA A 117 -5.01 -1.55 -12.39
N LEU A 118 -5.90 -2.55 -12.32
CA LEU A 118 -5.49 -3.96 -12.17
C LEU A 118 -4.68 -4.46 -13.37
N ARG A 119 -5.07 -4.11 -14.61
CA ARG A 119 -4.30 -4.46 -15.81
C ARG A 119 -2.91 -3.80 -15.83
N LYS A 120 -2.81 -2.56 -15.38
CA LYS A 120 -1.52 -1.87 -15.24
C LYS A 120 -0.64 -2.50 -14.18
N LEU A 121 -1.22 -2.93 -13.06
CA LEU A 121 -0.50 -3.68 -12.04
C LEU A 121 0.04 -5.01 -12.57
N GLU A 122 -0.73 -5.73 -13.38
CA GLU A 122 -0.27 -6.93 -14.09
C GLU A 122 0.90 -6.60 -15.03
N SER A 123 0.80 -5.52 -15.83
CA SER A 123 1.90 -5.09 -16.70
C SER A 123 3.18 -4.72 -15.91
N ALA A 124 3.04 -4.08 -14.74
CA ALA A 124 4.17 -3.79 -13.87
C ALA A 124 4.79 -5.08 -13.33
N HIS A 125 3.98 -6.07 -12.98
CA HIS A 125 4.44 -7.40 -12.55
C HIS A 125 5.17 -8.16 -13.67
N ASP A 126 4.74 -8.00 -14.91
CA ASP A 126 5.41 -8.61 -16.06
C ASP A 126 6.85 -8.07 -16.20
N GLN A 127 7.10 -6.78 -15.91
CA GLN A 127 8.48 -6.25 -15.88
C GLN A 127 9.37 -6.93 -14.83
N PHE A 128 8.82 -7.25 -13.65
CA PHE A 128 9.56 -8.04 -12.67
C PHE A 128 9.82 -9.46 -13.19
N SER A 129 8.81 -10.09 -13.80
CA SER A 129 8.93 -11.45 -14.35
C SER A 129 10.01 -11.54 -15.42
N GLU A 130 10.09 -10.52 -16.29
CA GLU A 130 11.14 -10.36 -17.30
C GLU A 130 12.51 -10.17 -16.65
N HIS A 131 12.62 -9.30 -15.64
CA HIS A 131 13.87 -9.05 -14.92
C HIS A 131 14.45 -10.33 -14.29
N PHE A 132 13.61 -11.21 -13.77
CA PHE A 132 14.04 -12.48 -13.17
C PHE A 132 14.09 -13.66 -14.13
N CYS A 133 14.02 -13.42 -15.44
CA CYS A 133 14.14 -14.45 -16.48
C CYS A 133 13.20 -15.65 -16.28
N GLY A 134 11.96 -15.40 -15.83
CA GLY A 134 10.95 -16.45 -15.63
C GLY A 134 11.08 -17.27 -14.34
N GLN A 135 11.84 -16.79 -13.35
CA GLN A 135 11.70 -17.33 -11.98
C GLN A 135 10.27 -17.09 -11.46
N ASP A 136 9.75 -18.04 -10.68
CA ASP A 136 8.44 -17.90 -10.05
C ASP A 136 8.52 -16.85 -8.93
N ILE A 137 8.11 -15.62 -9.28
CA ILE A 137 7.99 -14.50 -8.37
C ILE A 137 6.60 -14.42 -7.72
N GLY A 138 5.82 -15.50 -7.81
CA GLY A 138 4.42 -15.51 -7.43
C GLY A 138 3.55 -14.79 -8.47
N LYS A 139 2.24 -14.88 -8.30
CA LYS A 139 1.28 -14.11 -9.09
C LYS A 139 0.72 -13.00 -8.23
N ILE A 140 0.64 -11.78 -8.78
CA ILE A 140 -0.35 -10.80 -8.33
C ILE A 140 -1.70 -11.28 -8.85
N ASP A 141 -2.42 -12.06 -8.05
CA ASP A 141 -3.78 -12.48 -8.39
C ASP A 141 -4.76 -11.63 -7.58
N PRO A 142 -5.50 -10.71 -8.23
CA PRO A 142 -6.57 -10.00 -7.56
C PRO A 142 -7.57 -11.00 -6.98
N GLN A 143 -7.84 -10.91 -5.68
CA GLN A 143 -8.72 -11.88 -5.05
C GLN A 143 -10.13 -11.71 -5.63
N ASN A 144 -10.71 -12.80 -6.13
CA ASN A 144 -12.09 -12.80 -6.56
C ASN A 144 -12.99 -12.94 -5.32
N GLY A 145 -13.65 -11.84 -4.96
CA GLY A 145 -14.60 -11.78 -3.87
C GLY A 145 -16.01 -11.50 -4.34
N GLU A 146 -16.91 -11.33 -3.37
CA GLU A 146 -18.31 -10.91 -3.58
C GLU A 146 -18.45 -9.57 -4.34
N PHE A 147 -17.38 -8.76 -4.32
CA PHE A 147 -17.32 -7.42 -4.90
C PHE A 147 -16.50 -7.35 -6.20
N GLY A 148 -16.22 -8.52 -6.79
CA GLY A 148 -15.37 -8.65 -7.98
C GLY A 148 -13.89 -8.80 -7.61
N ARG A 149 -13.02 -8.39 -8.52
CA ARG A 149 -11.57 -8.44 -8.35
C ARG A 149 -11.14 -7.41 -7.30
N ALA A 150 -10.32 -7.84 -6.36
CA ALA A 150 -9.82 -7.01 -5.27
C ALA A 150 -8.30 -6.93 -5.25
N LEU A 151 -7.78 -5.75 -4.93
CA LEU A 151 -6.36 -5.48 -4.73
C LEU A 151 -6.06 -5.52 -3.23
N ALA A 152 -5.18 -6.43 -2.83
CA ALA A 152 -4.63 -6.46 -1.49
C ALA A 152 -3.32 -5.66 -1.46
N CYS A 153 -3.20 -4.73 -0.51
CA CYS A 153 -1.97 -4.00 -0.21
C CYS A 153 -1.58 -4.27 1.23
N SER A 154 -0.29 -4.46 1.48
CA SER A 154 0.21 -4.68 2.83
C SER A 154 1.39 -3.77 3.15
N ASN A 155 1.75 -3.63 4.42
CA ASN A 155 3.05 -3.09 4.80
C ASN A 155 3.54 -3.83 6.05
N ARG A 156 4.84 -4.05 6.17
CA ARG A 156 5.43 -4.66 7.37
C ARG A 156 5.47 -3.62 8.49
N VAL A 157 5.15 -4.05 9.70
CA VAL A 157 5.27 -3.20 10.89
C VAL A 157 6.73 -3.09 11.33
N PHE A 158 7.51 -4.15 11.11
CA PHE A 158 8.91 -4.21 11.51
C PHE A 158 9.81 -4.72 10.38
N THR A 159 11.05 -4.27 10.42
CA THR A 159 12.14 -4.68 9.53
C THR A 159 13.33 -5.17 10.36
N MET A 160 14.14 -6.07 9.80
CA MET A 160 15.37 -6.52 10.46
C MET A 160 16.46 -5.45 10.33
N ARG A 161 17.18 -5.16 11.42
CA ARG A 161 18.32 -4.25 11.42
C ARG A 161 19.40 -4.66 10.43
N ALA A 162 19.57 -5.96 10.21
CA ALA A 162 20.51 -6.48 9.22
C ALA A 162 20.21 -5.99 7.79
N ASP A 163 18.95 -5.76 7.45
CA ASP A 163 18.54 -5.29 6.11
C ASP A 163 18.87 -3.81 5.92
N TYR A 164 18.81 -3.02 6.99
CA TYR A 164 19.09 -1.58 7.00
C TYR A 164 19.88 -1.17 8.25
N PRO A 165 21.21 -1.43 8.28
CA PRO A 165 22.03 -1.29 9.49
C PRO A 165 22.14 0.15 10.00
N THR A 166 22.05 1.12 9.08
CA THR A 166 22.21 2.56 9.35
C THR A 166 20.89 3.30 9.46
N GLU A 167 19.77 2.66 9.13
CA GLU A 167 18.45 3.31 9.16
C GLU A 167 17.99 3.50 10.62
N GLN A 168 17.45 4.67 10.91
CA GLN A 168 16.98 4.99 12.26
C GLN A 168 15.58 4.44 12.49
N SER A 169 15.28 4.09 13.74
CA SER A 169 13.92 3.73 14.12
C SER A 169 13.02 4.97 14.08
N THR A 170 11.82 4.81 13.56
CA THR A 170 10.73 5.77 13.65
C THR A 170 9.83 5.40 14.82
N GLU A 171 9.32 6.41 15.54
CA GLU A 171 8.36 6.20 16.63
C GLU A 171 6.98 5.83 16.07
N PHE A 172 6.25 4.99 16.79
CA PHE A 172 4.86 4.71 16.46
C PHE A 172 4.00 5.93 16.80
N GLU A 173 3.14 6.35 15.87
CA GLU A 173 2.15 7.38 16.16
C GLU A 173 1.19 6.90 17.26
N ALA A 174 0.76 7.80 18.15
CA ALA A 174 -0.15 7.46 19.26
C ALA A 174 -1.48 6.85 18.78
N GLY A 175 -1.93 7.16 17.56
CA GLY A 175 -3.12 6.54 16.95
C GLY A 175 -2.90 5.11 16.47
N VAL A 176 -1.65 4.71 16.23
CA VAL A 176 -1.23 3.38 15.77
C VAL A 176 -0.87 2.47 16.95
N ASP A 177 -0.14 2.99 17.95
CA ASP A 177 0.24 2.26 19.16
C ASP A 177 -0.11 3.00 20.46
N PRO A 178 -1.40 3.20 20.79
CA PRO A 178 -1.81 3.98 21.95
C PRO A 178 -1.36 3.40 23.29
N LEU A 179 -0.98 2.12 23.34
CA LEU A 179 -0.57 1.40 24.55
C LEU A 179 0.94 1.08 24.60
N GLY A 180 1.71 1.52 23.60
CA GLY A 180 3.13 1.20 23.47
C GLY A 180 3.39 -0.31 23.36
N SER A 181 2.44 -1.08 22.84
CA SER A 181 2.55 -2.54 22.73
C SER A 181 3.43 -2.96 21.57
N LEU A 182 3.40 -2.23 20.45
CA LEU A 182 4.28 -2.45 19.31
C LEU A 182 5.69 -1.97 19.63
N GLU A 183 5.81 -0.82 20.29
CA GLU A 183 7.12 -0.31 20.71
C GLU A 183 7.88 -1.33 21.58
N LYS A 184 7.17 -2.02 22.50
CA LYS A 184 7.73 -3.09 23.34
C LYS A 184 8.21 -4.32 22.57
N LEU A 185 7.76 -4.52 21.33
CA LEU A 185 8.23 -5.61 20.45
C LEU A 185 9.50 -5.24 19.68
N SER A 186 9.84 -3.96 19.62
CA SER A 186 11.11 -3.51 19.05
C SER A 186 12.27 -4.08 19.85
N THR A 187 13.30 -4.54 19.16
CA THR A 187 14.55 -5.03 19.75
C THR A 187 15.73 -4.40 19.02
N LYS A 188 16.95 -4.75 19.42
CA LYS A 188 18.16 -4.30 18.70
C LYS A 188 18.14 -4.73 17.21
N ASP A 189 17.59 -5.91 16.95
CA ASP A 189 17.63 -6.55 15.64
C ASP A 189 16.32 -6.37 14.84
N LEU A 190 15.25 -5.90 15.47
CA LEU A 190 13.92 -5.73 14.87
C LEU A 190 13.39 -4.33 15.17
N PHE A 191 13.12 -3.53 14.15
CA PHE A 191 12.77 -2.12 14.33
C PHE A 191 11.69 -1.63 13.36
N HIS A 192 11.01 -0.56 13.75
CA HIS A 192 10.08 0.16 12.88
C HIS A 192 10.85 1.27 12.16
N GLY A 193 11.05 1.15 10.86
CA GLY A 193 11.75 2.17 10.06
C GLY A 193 10.79 3.06 9.26
N PRO A 194 11.30 4.11 8.59
CA PRO A 194 10.53 4.96 7.68
C PRO A 194 9.68 4.18 6.66
N GLY A 195 10.21 3.10 6.09
CA GLY A 195 9.47 2.26 5.14
C GLY A 195 8.33 1.43 5.76
N ASN A 196 8.29 1.30 7.08
CA ASN A 196 7.22 0.59 7.81
C ASN A 196 6.06 1.50 8.21
N VAL A 197 6.20 2.82 8.04
CA VAL A 197 5.17 3.78 8.41
C VAL A 197 4.05 3.77 7.38
N VAL A 198 2.82 3.63 7.85
CA VAL A 198 1.61 3.86 7.04
C VAL A 198 0.89 5.06 7.59
N LYS A 199 0.66 6.06 6.74
CA LYS A 199 -0.06 7.28 7.10
C LYS A 199 -1.54 7.11 6.81
N TYR A 200 -2.36 7.56 7.74
CA TYR A 200 -3.81 7.48 7.62
C TYR A 200 -4.38 8.89 7.56
N PHE A 201 -5.28 9.13 6.62
CA PHE A 201 -5.95 10.41 6.50
C PHE A 201 -7.46 10.26 6.35
N ARG A 202 -8.19 11.30 6.73
CA ARG A 202 -9.61 11.43 6.42
C ARG A 202 -9.82 12.70 5.64
N ARG A 203 -10.59 12.62 4.56
CA ARG A 203 -11.01 13.80 3.81
C ARG A 203 -11.82 14.72 4.74
N ALA A 204 -11.38 15.96 4.85
CA ALA A 204 -12.04 17.04 5.56
C ALA A 204 -12.81 17.91 4.57
N THR A 205 -13.88 18.54 5.04
CA THR A 205 -14.61 19.51 4.22
C THR A 205 -13.80 20.80 4.15
N ASP A 206 -13.47 21.25 2.94
CA ASP A 206 -12.83 22.55 2.74
C ASP A 206 -13.83 23.69 3.02
N PRO A 207 -13.62 24.52 4.05
CA PRO A 207 -14.50 25.65 4.34
C PRO A 207 -14.48 26.74 3.26
N LYS A 208 -13.52 26.72 2.34
CA LYS A 208 -13.38 27.69 1.24
C LYS A 208 -13.71 27.11 -0.14
N GLY A 209 -14.09 25.83 -0.20
CA GLY A 209 -14.70 25.19 -1.38
C GLY A 209 -13.78 25.01 -2.60
N GLY A 210 -12.47 24.91 -2.43
CA GLY A 210 -11.50 24.89 -3.53
C GLY A 210 -10.57 23.68 -3.61
N GLY A 211 -10.40 22.88 -2.55
CA GLY A 211 -9.45 21.76 -2.57
C GLY A 211 -9.79 20.57 -1.67
N ARG A 212 -9.09 19.45 -1.91
CA ARG A 212 -9.13 18.25 -1.05
C ARG A 212 -8.27 18.52 0.19
N ILE A 213 -8.92 18.74 1.33
CA ILE A 213 -8.23 18.84 2.63
C ILE A 213 -8.25 17.48 3.29
N PHE A 214 -7.14 17.09 3.91
CA PHE A 214 -7.00 15.83 4.62
C PHE A 214 -6.57 16.08 6.06
N ASP A 215 -7.37 15.60 7.00
CA ASP A 215 -7.00 15.58 8.42
C ASP A 215 -6.26 14.26 8.72
N SER A 216 -5.34 14.31 9.68
CA SER A 216 -4.71 13.10 10.21
C SER A 216 -5.78 12.15 10.77
N GLY A 217 -5.73 10.91 10.31
CA GLY A 217 -6.58 9.81 10.75
C GLY A 217 -5.81 8.79 11.60
N PHE A 218 -6.52 7.77 12.07
CA PHE A 218 -5.91 6.63 12.76
C PHE A 218 -6.49 5.32 12.21
N PRO A 219 -5.75 4.19 12.32
CA PRO A 219 -6.17 2.92 11.72
C PRO A 219 -7.59 2.48 12.10
N GLY A 220 -7.98 2.64 13.36
CA GLY A 220 -9.31 2.26 13.85
C GLY A 220 -10.49 3.05 13.24
N SER A 221 -10.23 4.10 12.47
CA SER A 221 -11.28 4.89 11.80
C SER A 221 -11.76 4.30 10.47
N PHE A 222 -11.03 3.29 9.95
CA PHE A 222 -11.30 2.61 8.68
C PHE A 222 -12.09 1.33 8.90
N LYS A 223 -13.10 1.11 8.05
CA LYS A 223 -14.06 0.00 8.15
C LYS A 223 -14.32 -0.57 6.77
N VAL A 224 -14.67 -1.85 6.74
CA VAL A 224 -15.19 -2.49 5.52
C VAL A 224 -16.39 -1.70 5.01
N GLY A 225 -16.34 -1.29 3.74
CA GLY A 225 -17.33 -0.45 3.07
C GLY A 225 -16.98 1.01 2.91
N ASP A 226 -15.91 1.48 3.57
CA ASP A 226 -15.40 2.82 3.33
C ASP A 226 -14.78 2.91 1.92
N LEU A 227 -15.03 4.03 1.24
CA LEU A 227 -14.31 4.41 0.03
C LEU A 227 -12.96 4.98 0.44
N VAL A 228 -11.88 4.44 -0.12
CA VAL A 228 -10.51 4.85 0.20
C VAL A 228 -9.64 5.03 -1.03
N GLU A 229 -8.67 5.92 -0.93
CA GLU A 229 -7.52 5.96 -1.84
C GLU A 229 -6.32 5.32 -1.13
N ILE A 230 -5.69 4.35 -1.78
CA ILE A 230 -4.42 3.78 -1.33
C ILE A 230 -3.31 4.36 -2.19
N GLN A 231 -2.26 4.87 -1.55
CA GLN A 231 -1.02 5.19 -2.21
C GLN A 231 0.08 4.23 -1.74
N GLY A 232 0.85 3.72 -2.69
CA GLY A 232 1.78 2.65 -2.44
C GLY A 232 2.74 2.44 -3.58
N SER A 233 3.61 1.44 -3.43
CA SER A 233 4.52 1.00 -4.49
C SER A 233 4.49 -0.51 -4.65
N ILE A 234 5.12 -0.98 -5.71
CA ILE A 234 5.23 -2.40 -6.00
C ILE A 234 6.59 -2.90 -5.51
N THR A 235 6.60 -3.87 -4.60
CA THR A 235 7.80 -4.48 -4.03
C THR A 235 7.68 -5.99 -4.04
N ILE A 236 8.69 -6.68 -4.59
CA ILE A 236 8.75 -8.13 -4.64
C ILE A 236 9.87 -8.63 -3.73
N PRO A 237 9.55 -9.43 -2.69
CA PRO A 237 10.57 -10.09 -1.87
C PRO A 237 10.92 -11.47 -2.44
N LEU A 238 12.05 -11.62 -3.15
CA LEU A 238 12.52 -12.97 -3.48
C LEU A 238 13.10 -13.66 -2.26
N ARG A 239 12.64 -14.89 -2.03
CA ARG A 239 13.20 -15.80 -1.04
C ARG A 239 14.03 -16.84 -1.77
N SER A 240 15.06 -17.37 -1.11
CA SER A 240 15.76 -18.57 -1.59
C SER A 240 14.77 -19.73 -1.72
N SER A 241 15.08 -20.68 -2.61
CA SER A 241 14.23 -21.77 -3.13
C SER A 241 13.46 -22.62 -2.10
N ASP A 242 13.77 -22.55 -0.81
CA ASP A 242 13.17 -23.40 0.24
C ASP A 242 11.82 -22.88 0.79
N GLU A 243 11.39 -21.66 0.42
CA GLU A 243 10.12 -21.06 0.90
C GLU A 243 9.10 -20.79 -0.23
N ALA A 244 9.29 -21.38 -1.41
CA ALA A 244 8.44 -21.25 -2.59
C ALA A 244 7.09 -21.97 -2.38
N GLY A 245 6.11 -21.24 -1.84
CA GLY A 245 4.75 -21.76 -1.71
C GLY A 245 3.73 -20.80 -1.11
N ARG A 246 4.04 -19.50 -0.99
CA ARG A 246 3.12 -18.51 -0.40
C ARG A 246 2.88 -17.37 -1.37
N GLN A 247 1.62 -16.98 -1.48
CA GLN A 247 1.15 -15.78 -2.19
C GLN A 247 2.05 -14.60 -1.81
N GLN A 248 2.66 -13.98 -2.82
CA GLN A 248 3.46 -12.77 -2.64
C GLN A 248 2.52 -11.58 -2.74
N GLU A 249 2.47 -10.77 -1.68
CA GLU A 249 1.78 -9.49 -1.68
C GLU A 249 2.75 -8.47 -2.28
N ALA A 250 2.53 -8.12 -3.55
CA ALA A 250 3.48 -7.35 -4.33
C ALA A 250 3.35 -5.83 -4.13
N SER A 251 2.44 -5.35 -3.28
CA SER A 251 2.20 -3.92 -3.09
C SER A 251 2.38 -3.50 -1.63
N ASN A 252 3.25 -2.51 -1.44
CA ASN A 252 3.44 -1.80 -0.17
C ASN A 252 2.49 -0.61 -0.10
N ALA A 253 1.60 -0.57 0.89
CA ALA A 253 0.80 0.63 1.16
C ALA A 253 1.60 1.59 2.07
N TYR A 254 1.73 2.84 1.65
CA TYR A 254 2.35 3.91 2.46
C TYR A 254 1.30 4.86 3.02
N ARG A 255 0.14 4.96 2.36
CA ARG A 255 -0.90 5.88 2.76
C ARG A 255 -2.29 5.34 2.41
N VAL A 256 -3.23 5.53 3.32
CA VAL A 256 -4.64 5.17 3.13
C VAL A 256 -5.51 6.36 3.52
N ASP A 257 -6.26 6.87 2.54
CA ASP A 257 -7.09 8.06 2.69
C ASP A 257 -8.56 7.68 2.65
N LYS A 258 -9.30 7.97 3.72
CA LYS A 258 -10.74 7.78 3.76
C LYS A 258 -11.45 8.91 3.03
N MET A 259 -12.14 8.58 1.93
CA MET A 259 -12.78 9.56 1.07
C MET A 259 -14.17 9.98 1.57
N GLN A 260 -14.90 9.11 2.28
CA GLN A 260 -16.22 9.40 2.87
C GLN A 260 -16.44 8.70 4.22
N SER A 261 -17.35 9.23 5.05
CA SER A 261 -17.81 8.67 6.33
C SER A 261 -19.21 8.09 6.25
#